data_AF-A0A2E6X3E0-F1
#
_entry.id   AF-A0A2E6X3E0-F1
#
_cell.length_a   1.000
_cell.length_b   1.000
_cell.length_c   1.000
_cell.angle_alpha   90.00
_cell.angle_beta   90.00
_cell.angle_gamma   90.00
#
_symmetry.space_group_name_H-M   'P 1'
#
loop_
_entity.id
_entity.type
_entity.pdbx_description
1 polymer ?
#
loop_
_entity_poly.entity_id
_entity_poly.type
_entity_poly.pdbx_seq_one_letter_code
_entity_poly.pdbx_strand_id
1 'polypeptide(L)'
;MKINELIYEAYANALDKGWHETQRSVPELLCLMHSEISEALEEHRNGRQPTDIYYNDSKPTKPEGIPIELADIVIRIADFCGLHKIDLADAIRTKLDYNKTRSYRHGKKIC
;
A
#
# COMPACT_ATOMS: atom_id res chain seq x y z
N MET A 1 -9.00 -12.19 -3.89
CA MET A 1 -7.84 -12.16 -2.98
C MET A 1 -8.31 -11.75 -1.59
N LYS A 2 -8.01 -12.55 -0.57
CA LYS A 2 -8.19 -12.20 0.84
C LYS A 2 -6.97 -11.44 1.35
N ILE A 3 -7.11 -10.69 2.45
CA ILE A 3 -5.99 -9.92 3.06
C ILE A 3 -4.82 -10.84 3.43
N ASN A 4 -5.10 -12.01 4.00
CA ASN A 4 -4.05 -12.95 4.41
C ASN A 4 -3.37 -13.62 3.20
N GLU A 5 -4.09 -13.81 2.09
CA GLU A 5 -3.51 -14.29 0.82
C GLU A 5 -2.58 -13.22 0.24
N LEU A 6 -3.01 -11.95 0.23
CA LEU A 6 -2.19 -10.81 -0.19
C LEU A 6 -0.90 -10.69 0.64
N ILE A 7 -0.99 -10.78 1.97
CA ILE A 7 0.19 -10.74 2.85
C ILE A 7 1.17 -11.85 2.50
N TYR A 8 0.67 -13.07 2.34
CA TYR A 8 1.51 -14.22 2.00
C TYR A 8 2.19 -14.01 0.64
N GLU A 9 1.42 -13.65 -0.39
CA GLU A 9 1.94 -13.45 -1.75
C GLU A 9 2.97 -12.32 -1.82
N ALA A 10 2.68 -11.16 -1.22
CA ALA A 10 3.58 -10.02 -1.20
C ALA A 10 4.89 -10.33 -0.48
N TYR A 11 4.81 -10.93 0.72
CA TYR A 11 5.98 -11.27 1.51
C TYR A 11 6.82 -12.39 0.86
N ALA A 12 6.18 -13.42 0.33
CA ALA A 12 6.88 -14.51 -0.36
C ALA A 12 7.61 -13.99 -1.61
N ASN A 13 6.98 -13.12 -2.39
CA ASN A 13 7.63 -12.49 -3.53
C ASN A 13 8.80 -11.58 -3.09
N ALA A 14 8.65 -10.83 -2.00
CA ALA A 14 9.72 -9.98 -1.50
C ALA A 14 10.95 -10.79 -1.02
N LEU A 15 10.70 -11.93 -0.37
CA LEU A 15 11.73 -12.90 0.00
C LEU A 15 12.44 -13.49 -1.22
N ASP A 16 11.69 -13.95 -2.22
CA ASP A 16 12.24 -14.51 -3.47
C ASP A 16 13.15 -13.51 -4.21
N LYS A 17 12.82 -12.22 -4.12
CA LYS A 17 13.62 -11.14 -4.72
C LYS A 17 14.75 -10.61 -3.82
N GLY A 18 14.98 -11.23 -2.66
CA GLY A 18 16.08 -10.87 -1.76
C GLY A 18 15.90 -9.54 -1.02
N TRP A 19 14.69 -8.96 -0.99
CA TRP A 19 14.45 -7.66 -0.34
C TRP A 19 14.65 -7.67 1.18
N HIS A 20 14.68 -8.87 1.79
CA HIS A 20 14.87 -9.06 3.22
C HIS A 20 16.23 -9.67 3.59
N GLU A 21 17.17 -9.78 2.64
CA GLU A 21 18.54 -10.22 2.92
C GLU A 21 19.33 -9.21 3.77
N THR A 22 19.01 -7.92 3.60
CA THR A 22 19.53 -6.84 4.44
C THR A 22 18.45 -6.34 5.38
N GLN A 23 18.80 -6.19 6.65
CA GLN A 23 17.89 -5.64 7.64
C GLN A 23 17.62 -4.16 7.36
N ARG A 24 16.37 -3.83 7.08
CA ARG A 24 15.87 -2.46 6.98
C ARG A 24 15.13 -2.10 8.27
N SER A 25 15.29 -0.87 8.71
CA SER A 25 14.58 -0.35 9.87
C SER A 25 13.11 -0.06 9.54
N VAL A 26 12.24 -0.08 10.56
CA VAL A 26 10.83 0.28 10.38
C VAL A 26 10.65 1.65 9.74
N PRO A 27 11.38 2.72 10.13
CA PRO A 27 11.27 4.02 9.46
C PRO A 27 11.59 3.97 7.96
N GLU A 28 12.60 3.22 7.53
CA GLU A 28 12.94 3.07 6.11
C GLU A 28 11.81 2.39 5.33
N LEU A 29 11.26 1.31 5.89
CA LEU A 29 10.13 0.61 5.27
C LEU A 29 8.88 1.50 5.17
N LEU A 30 8.60 2.31 6.19
CA LEU A 30 7.50 3.28 6.14
C LEU A 30 7.77 4.38 5.12
N CYS A 31 8.99 4.90 5.01
CA CYS A 31 9.36 5.87 3.99
C CYS A 31 9.16 5.33 2.57
N LEU A 32 9.41 4.04 2.34
CA LEU A 32 9.12 3.39 1.05
C LEU A 32 7.61 3.29 0.76
N MET A 33 6.74 3.29 1.77
CA MET A 33 5.29 3.40 1.51
C MET A 33 4.90 4.85 1.20
N HIS A 34 5.60 5.80 1.83
CA HIS A 34 5.42 7.23 1.58
C HIS A 34 5.88 7.65 0.17
N SER A 35 6.86 6.97 -0.43
CA SER A 35 7.22 7.23 -1.83
C SER A 35 6.06 6.93 -2.76
N GLU A 36 5.38 5.78 -2.61
CA GLU A 36 4.31 5.37 -3.53
C GLU A 36 3.08 6.30 -3.47
N ILE A 37 2.71 6.81 -2.28
CA ILE A 37 1.65 7.82 -2.19
C ILE A 37 2.08 9.15 -2.84
N SER A 38 3.38 9.45 -2.85
CA SER A 38 3.92 10.60 -3.55
C SER A 38 3.87 10.37 -5.06
N GLU A 39 4.17 9.16 -5.55
CA GLU A 39 4.01 8.78 -6.96
C GLU A 39 2.54 8.91 -7.43
N ALA A 40 1.58 8.45 -6.62
CA ALA A 40 0.16 8.67 -6.89
C ALA A 40 -0.21 10.16 -6.99
N LEU A 41 0.40 11.02 -6.17
CA LEU A 41 0.20 12.46 -6.24
C LEU A 41 0.84 13.07 -7.49
N GLU A 42 2.00 12.57 -7.94
CA GLU A 42 2.63 12.99 -9.18
C GLU A 42 1.76 12.65 -10.40
N GLU A 43 1.15 11.47 -10.43
CA GLU A 43 0.21 11.09 -11.49
C GLU A 43 -0.95 12.10 -11.61
N HIS A 44 -1.53 12.50 -10.46
CA HIS A 44 -2.54 13.54 -10.43
C HIS A 44 -2.01 14.90 -10.91
N ARG A 45 -0.80 15.29 -10.51
CA ARG A 45 -0.15 16.54 -10.97
C ARG A 45 0.10 16.55 -12.47
N ASN A 46 0.35 15.38 -13.04
CA ASN A 46 0.51 15.17 -14.48
C ASN A 46 -0.84 15.11 -15.24
N GLY A 47 -1.96 15.38 -14.57
CA GLY A 47 -3.29 15.47 -15.17
C GLY A 47 -3.98 14.13 -15.40
N ARG A 48 -3.43 13.03 -14.86
CA ARG A 48 -4.09 11.73 -14.90
C ARG A 48 -5.34 11.73 -14.01
N GLN A 49 -6.38 11.04 -14.47
CA GLN A 49 -7.58 10.84 -13.69
C GLN A 49 -7.35 9.74 -12.65
N PRO A 50 -8.06 9.78 -11.50
CA PRO A 50 -7.95 8.76 -10.46
C PRO A 50 -8.20 7.32 -10.92
N THR A 51 -8.85 7.13 -12.07
CA THR A 51 -9.18 5.82 -12.66
C THR A 51 -8.24 5.39 -13.79
N ASP A 52 -7.30 6.25 -14.21
CA ASP A 52 -6.44 5.96 -15.35
C ASP A 52 -5.42 4.88 -14.98
N ILE A 53 -5.37 3.84 -15.80
CA ILE A 53 -4.29 2.86 -15.84
C ILE A 53 -3.76 2.86 -17.25
N TYR A 54 -2.45 3.04 -17.42
CA TYR A 54 -1.82 3.09 -18.73
C TYR A 54 -0.46 2.39 -18.72
N TYR A 55 0.13 2.26 -19.91
CA TYR A 55 1.44 1.68 -20.12
C TYR A 55 2.29 2.68 -20.89
N ASN A 56 3.52 2.93 -20.43
CA ASN A 56 4.40 3.89 -21.10
C ASN A 56 5.16 3.21 -22.26
N ASP A 57 5.45 3.95 -23.33
CA ASP A 57 6.11 3.39 -24.53
C ASP A 57 7.54 2.89 -24.29
N SER A 58 8.24 3.48 -23.32
CA SER A 58 9.59 3.06 -22.88
C SER A 58 9.58 1.78 -22.02
N LYS A 59 8.46 1.44 -21.39
CA LYS A 59 8.26 0.25 -20.54
C LYS A 59 6.84 -0.31 -20.77
N PRO A 60 6.56 -0.87 -21.96
CA PRO A 60 5.20 -1.21 -22.38
C PRO A 60 4.54 -2.31 -21.53
N THR A 61 5.31 -3.03 -20.70
CA THR A 61 4.81 -4.07 -19.81
C THR A 61 4.59 -3.60 -18.37
N LYS A 62 5.04 -2.39 -18.01
CA LYS A 62 4.84 -1.82 -16.67
C LYS A 62 3.55 -0.99 -16.67
N PRO A 63 2.52 -1.38 -15.90
CA PRO A 63 1.36 -0.53 -15.71
C PRO A 63 1.74 0.67 -14.83
N GLU A 64 1.10 1.80 -15.08
CA GLU A 64 1.26 3.07 -14.34
C GLU A 64 -0.11 3.72 -14.11
N GLY A 65 -0.14 4.70 -13.21
CA GLY A 65 -1.32 5.50 -12.88
C GLY A 65 -1.71 5.42 -11.41
N ILE A 66 -2.58 6.32 -10.98
CA ILE A 66 -3.00 6.44 -9.57
C ILE A 66 -3.46 5.10 -8.98
N PRO A 67 -4.29 4.27 -9.65
CA PRO A 67 -4.67 2.97 -9.12
C PRO A 67 -3.49 2.01 -8.91
N ILE A 68 -2.46 2.09 -9.76
CA ILE A 68 -1.28 1.23 -9.69
C ILE A 68 -0.40 1.62 -8.52
N GLU A 69 -0.15 2.91 -8.31
CA GLU A 69 0.65 3.37 -7.16
C GLU A 69 -0.07 3.12 -5.84
N LEU A 70 -1.40 3.25 -5.79
CA LEU A 70 -2.19 2.83 -4.64
C LEU A 70 -2.10 1.31 -4.39
N ALA A 71 -2.05 0.50 -5.45
CA ALA A 71 -1.83 -0.93 -5.31
C ALA A 71 -0.42 -1.24 -4.76
N ASP A 72 0.61 -0.49 -5.19
CA ASP A 72 1.97 -0.67 -4.68
C ASP A 72 2.06 -0.35 -3.17
N ILE A 73 1.37 0.70 -2.71
CA ILE A 73 1.23 0.97 -1.26
C ILE A 73 0.65 -0.24 -0.53
N VAL A 74 -0.45 -0.81 -1.05
CA VAL A 74 -1.13 -1.95 -0.43
C VAL A 74 -0.22 -3.18 -0.39
N ILE A 75 0.55 -3.43 -1.45
CA ILE A 75 1.52 -4.53 -1.52
C ILE A 75 2.66 -4.31 -0.51
N ARG A 76 3.18 -3.08 -0.37
CA ARG A 76 4.23 -2.78 0.62
C ARG A 76 3.75 -2.93 2.05
N ILE A 77 2.51 -2.50 2.35
CA ILE A 77 1.89 -2.73 3.66
C ILE A 77 1.76 -4.23 3.91
N ALA A 78 1.36 -5.01 2.91
CA ALA A 78 1.21 -6.46 3.01
C ALA A 78 2.56 -7.17 3.26
N ASP A 79 3.61 -6.81 2.52
CA ASP A 79 4.98 -7.30 2.74
C ASP A 79 5.47 -6.96 4.16
N PHE A 80 5.31 -5.71 4.59
CA PHE A 80 5.65 -5.27 5.94
C PHE A 80 4.91 -6.10 7.01
N CYS A 81 3.62 -6.36 6.81
CA CYS A 81 2.85 -7.20 7.71
C CYS A 81 3.35 -8.65 7.73
N GLY A 82 3.73 -9.21 6.58
CA GLY A 82 4.34 -10.54 6.50
C GLY A 82 5.67 -10.62 7.23
N LEU A 83 6.56 -9.65 7.00
CA LEU A 83 7.86 -9.53 7.67
C LEU A 83 7.72 -9.47 9.20
N HIS A 84 6.74 -8.70 9.69
CA HIS A 84 6.52 -8.48 11.12
C HIS A 84 5.47 -9.42 11.76
N LYS A 85 4.93 -10.39 11.00
CA LYS A 85 3.90 -11.34 11.46
C LYS A 85 2.64 -10.64 12.03
N ILE A 86 2.20 -9.59 11.37
CA ILE A 86 1.02 -8.80 11.75
C ILE A 86 -0.24 -9.41 11.11
N ASP A 87 -1.26 -9.70 11.91
CA ASP A 87 -2.60 -10.02 11.42
C ASP A 87 -3.34 -8.73 11.04
N LEU A 88 -3.13 -8.29 9.79
CA LEU A 88 -3.76 -7.07 9.28
C LEU A 88 -5.28 -7.22 9.15
N ALA A 89 -5.79 -8.42 8.89
CA ALA A 89 -7.22 -8.65 8.75
C ALA A 89 -7.94 -8.44 10.08
N ASP A 90 -7.41 -8.99 11.18
CA ASP A 90 -7.93 -8.75 12.52
C ASP A 90 -7.76 -7.28 12.96
N ALA A 91 -6.61 -6.67 12.68
CA ALA A 91 -6.37 -5.26 12.98
C ALA A 91 -7.39 -4.35 12.27
N ILE A 92 -7.68 -4.60 10.99
CA ILE A 92 -8.70 -3.89 10.21
C ILE A 92 -10.09 -4.11 10.83
N ARG A 93 -10.47 -5.36 11.13
CA ARG A 93 -11.77 -5.69 11.74
C ARG A 93 -11.95 -4.96 13.07
N THR A 94 -10.97 -5.07 13.96
CA THR A 94 -10.94 -4.38 15.25
C THR A 94 -11.09 -2.87 15.07
N LYS A 95 -10.38 -2.28 14.11
CA LYS A 95 -10.45 -0.84 13.86
C LYS A 95 -11.79 -0.40 13.28
N LEU A 96 -12.38 -1.19 12.39
CA LEU A 96 -13.70 -0.95 11.82
C LEU A 96 -14.78 -1.00 12.89
N ASP A 97 -14.74 -2.00 13.78
CA ASP A 97 -15.71 -2.14 14.87
C ASP A 97 -15.62 -0.96 15.84
N TYR A 98 -14.41 -0.51 16.19
CA TYR A 98 -14.22 0.73 16.95
C TYR A 98 -14.70 1.98 16.19
N ASN A 99 -14.47 2.07 14.88
CA ASN A 99 -14.91 3.23 14.10
C ASN A 99 -16.45 3.35 14.06
N LYS A 100 -17.18 2.22 14.10
CA LYS A 100 -18.66 2.23 14.18
C LYS A 100 -19.18 2.84 15.48
N THR A 101 -18.41 2.82 16.56
CA THR A 101 -18.81 3.44 17.84
C THR A 101 -18.58 4.94 17.87
N ARG A 102 -17.94 5.52 16.85
CA ARG A 102 -17.67 6.97 16.80
C ARG A 102 -18.92 7.75 16.47
N SER A 103 -19.09 8.89 17.13
CA SER A 103 -20.11 9.87 16.76
C SER A 103 -19.88 10.39 15.33
N TYR A 104 -20.94 10.88 14.69
CA TYR A 104 -20.83 11.50 13.37
C TYR A 104 -19.74 12.61 13.36
N ARG A 105 -18.80 12.52 12.39
CA ARG A 105 -17.66 13.44 12.24
C ARG A 105 -16.82 13.61 13.52
N HIS A 106 -16.65 12.54 14.30
CA HIS A 106 -15.77 12.55 15.47
C HIS A 106 -14.38 13.08 15.11
N GLY A 107 -13.96 14.17 15.76
CA GLY A 107 -12.66 14.83 15.54
C GLY A 107 -12.67 16.04 14.58
N LYS A 108 -13.78 16.34 13.88
CA LYS A 108 -13.97 17.53 13.03
C LYS A 108 -12.81 17.86 12.05
N LYS A 109 -11.99 16.88 11.64
CA LYS A 109 -10.97 17.11 10.62
C LYS A 109 -11.64 17.21 9.25
N ILE A 110 -11.42 18.34 8.57
CA ILE A 110 -12.00 18.69 7.26
C ILE A 110 -10.98 18.42 6.12
N CYS A 111 -9.76 18.06 6.48
CA CYS A 111 -8.68 17.70 5.59
C CYS A 111 -8.21 16.26 5.84
#